data_AF-A0A6P2F082-F1
#
_entry.id   AF-A0A6P2F082-F1
#
_cell.length_a   1.000
_cell.length_b   1.000
_cell.length_c   1.000
_cell.angle_alpha   90.00
_cell.angle_beta   90.00
_cell.angle_gamma   90.00
#
_symmetry.space_group_name_H-M   'P 1'
#
loop_
_entity.id
_entity.type
_entity.pdbx_description
1 polymer ?
#
loop_
_entity_poly.entity_id
_entity_poly.type
_entity_poly.pdbx_seq_one_letter_code
_entity_poly.pdbx_strand_id
1 'polypeptide(L)' 'MKHPPIKLTIDEAAPGSFVWTLLQTDDGGAPQKVLKAAEYGSDTYEAALAAGTRAMDAELRRNAAAEERSSKRTAAASS' A
#
# COMPACT_ATOMS: atom_id res chain seq x y z
N MET A 1 9.77 8.03 -12.12
CA MET A 1 10.69 7.42 -11.11
C MET A 1 10.06 6.09 -10.68
N LYS A 2 10.81 5.07 -10.22
CA LYS A 2 10.18 3.81 -9.79
C LYS A 2 9.40 4.05 -8.49
N HIS A 3 8.12 3.67 -8.45
CA HIS A 3 7.40 3.60 -7.19
C HIS A 3 8.07 2.53 -6.31
N PRO A 4 8.38 2.84 -5.04
CA PRO A 4 8.93 1.84 -4.14
C PRO A 4 7.94 0.68 -4.03
N PRO A 5 8.43 -0.56 -4.12
CA PRO A 5 7.57 -1.73 -4.09
C PRO A 5 6.73 -1.78 -2.80
N ILE A 6 5.48 -2.23 -2.94
CA ILE A 6 4.55 -2.38 -1.82
C ILE A 6 4.22 -3.86 -1.70
N LYS A 7 4.33 -4.38 -0.48
CA LYS A 7 3.97 -5.74 -0.11
C LYS A 7 2.72 -5.74 0.75
N LEU A 8 1.75 -6.57 0.39
CA LEU A 8 0.59 -6.90 1.22
C LEU A 8 0.89 -8.16 2.03
N THR A 9 0.70 -8.12 3.34
CA THR A 9 0.73 -9.28 4.23
C THR A 9 -0.64 -9.48 4.87
N ILE A 10 -0.99 -10.74 5.09
CA ILE A 10 -2.19 -11.14 5.83
C ILE A 10 -1.72 -12.02 6.98
N ASP A 11 -2.02 -11.59 8.19
CA ASP A 11 -1.60 -12.24 9.42
C ASP A 11 -2.83 -12.59 10.25
N GLU A 12 -2.84 -13.76 10.88
CA GLU A 12 -3.91 -14.17 11.78
C GLU A 12 -3.59 -13.65 13.20
N ALA A 13 -4.18 -12.52 13.58
CA ALA A 13 -3.91 -11.86 14.86
C ALA A 13 -4.52 -12.60 16.06
N ALA A 14 -5.61 -13.32 15.82
CA ALA A 14 -6.25 -14.23 16.76
C ALA A 14 -6.93 -15.35 15.96
N PRO A 15 -7.23 -16.52 16.55
CA PRO A 15 -7.89 -17.61 15.85
C PRO A 15 -9.17 -17.16 15.14
N GLY A 16 -9.21 -17.27 13.81
CA GLY A 16 -10.32 -16.83 12.97
C GLY A 16 -10.37 -15.32 12.69
N SER A 17 -9.35 -14.55 13.06
CA SER A 17 -9.28 -13.10 12.86
C SER A 17 -8.03 -12.71 12.07
N PHE A 18 -8.24 -12.33 10.82
CA PHE A 18 -7.20 -12.00 9.86
C PHE A 18 -7.06 -10.49 9.69
N VAL A 19 -5.85 -9.96 9.88
CA VAL A 19 -5.52 -8.56 9.66
C VAL A 19 -4.61 -8.44 8.45
N TRP A 20 -4.82 -7.39 7.66
CA TRP A 20 -3.95 -7.07 6.52
C TRP A 20 -3.02 -5.91 6.87
N THR A 21 -1.80 -5.96 6.33
CA THR A 21 -0.81 -4.87 6.46
C THR A 21 -0.16 -4.59 5.10
N LEU A 22 -0.08 -3.32 4.75
CA LEU A 22 0.69 -2.82 3.61
C LEU A 22 2.03 -2.29 4.07
N LEU A 23 3.08 -2.89 3.54
CA LEU A 23 4.47 -2.57 3.82
C LEU A 23 5.11 -1.98 2.58
N GLN A 24 5.73 -0.81 2.70
CA GLN A 24 6.70 -0.35 1.72
C GLN A 24 7.95 -1.21 1.88
N THR A 25 8.43 -1.75 0.77
CA THR A 25 9.68 -2.51 0.72
C THR A 25 10.72 -1.75 -0.08
N ASP A 26 11.99 -2.07 0.16
CA ASP A 26 13.06 -1.70 -0.77
C ASP A 26 13.08 -2.59 -2.01
N ASP A 27 13.99 -2.32 -2.94
CA ASP A 27 14.18 -3.11 -4.16
C ASP A 27 14.57 -4.58 -3.89
N GLY A 28 15.05 -4.89 -2.67
CA GLY A 28 15.35 -6.24 -2.20
C GLY A 28 14.16 -6.95 -1.55
N GLY A 29 13.02 -6.28 -1.39
CA GLY A 29 11.82 -6.82 -0.75
C GLY A 29 11.84 -6.77 0.77
N ALA A 30 12.83 -6.12 1.39
CA ALA A 30 12.87 -5.96 2.84
C ALA A 30 11.86 -4.89 3.27
N PRO A 31 11.01 -5.16 4.30
CA PRO A 31 10.08 -4.17 4.82
C PRO A 31 10.82 -2.96 5.40
N GLN A 32 10.57 -1.78 4.84
CA GLN A 32 11.15 -0.53 5.30
C GLN A 32 10.18 0.24 6.20
N LYS A 33 8.87 0.22 5.86
CA LYS A 33 7.86 1.01 6.56
C LYS A 33 6.46 0.42 6.40
N VAL A 34 5.63 0.54 7.44
CA VAL A 34 4.19 0.29 7.34
C VAL A 34 3.50 1.49 6.67
N LEU A 35 2.85 1.26 5.53
CA LEU A 35 2.06 2.29 4.83
C LEU A 35 0.65 2.37 5.39
N LYS A 36 0.01 1.22 5.59
CA LYS A 36 -1.37 1.11 6.07
C LYS A 36 -1.58 -0.25 6.70
N ALA A 37 -2.48 -0.34 7.66
CA ALA A 37 -2.89 -1.60 8.26
C ALA A 37 -4.41 -1.63 8.42
N ALA A 38 -4.96 -2.82 8.56
CA ALA A 38 -6.34 -3.02 8.95
C ALA A 38 -6.57 -2.44 10.35
N GLU A 39 -7.65 -1.68 10.51
CA GLU A 39 -8.09 -1.19 11.82
C GLU A 39 -8.71 -2.31 12.65
N TYR A 40 -9.34 -3.29 11.98
CA TYR A 40 -10.00 -4.44 12.59
C TYR A 40 -9.65 -5.72 11.84
N GLY A 41 -9.66 -6.84 12.57
CA GLY A 41 -9.58 -8.17 11.99
C GLY A 41 -10.83 -8.50 11.18
N SER A 42 -10.63 -9.27 10.12
CA SER A 42 -11.70 -9.87 9.32
C SER A 42 -11.87 -11.33 9.72
N ASP A 43 -13.10 -11.83 9.71
CA ASP A 43 -13.42 -13.21 10.12
C ASP A 43 -12.91 -14.28 9.13
N THR A 44 -12.42 -13.84 7.97
CA THR A 44 -11.88 -14.74 6.93
C THR A 44 -10.65 -14.15 6.27
N TYR A 45 -9.74 -15.04 5.86
CA TYR A 45 -8.55 -14.69 5.11
C TYR A 45 -8.89 -13.94 3.81
N GLU A 46 -9.90 -14.42 3.08
CA GLU A 46 -10.32 -13.81 1.81
C GLU A 46 -10.85 -12.38 1.98
N ALA A 47 -11.58 -12.11 3.07
CA ALA A 47 -12.04 -10.75 3.37
C ALA A 47 -10.86 -9.82 3.69
N ALA A 48 -9.89 -10.29 4.47
CA ALA A 48 -8.67 -9.54 4.75
C ALA A 48 -7.86 -9.29 3.48
N LEU A 49 -7.71 -10.31 2.62
CA LEU A 49 -7.02 -10.22 1.35
C LEU A 49 -7.69 -9.23 0.40
N ALA A 50 -9.00 -9.33 0.21
CA ALA A 50 -9.76 -8.43 -0.64
C ALA A 50 -9.70 -6.98 -0.14
N ALA A 51 -9.79 -6.76 1.17
CA ALA A 51 -9.63 -5.44 1.77
C ALA A 51 -8.20 -4.90 1.59
N GLY A 52 -7.18 -5.74 1.81
CA GLY A 52 -5.78 -5.41 1.60
C GLY A 52 -5.44 -5.06 0.16
N THR A 53 -5.94 -5.83 -0.82
CA THR A 53 -5.76 -5.57 -2.26
C THR A 53 -6.40 -4.24 -2.65
N ARG A 54 -7.64 -3.98 -2.20
CA ARG A 54 -8.30 -2.68 -2.46
C ARG A 54 -7.52 -1.51 -1.87
N ALA A 55 -6.96 -1.69 -0.67
CA ALA A 55 -6.12 -0.69 -0.03
C ALA A 55 -4.81 -0.47 -0.81
N MET A 56 -4.19 -1.54 -1.31
CA MET A 56 -2.99 -1.51 -2.14
C MET A 56 -3.24 -0.77 -3.47
N ASP A 57 -4.33 -1.10 -4.16
CA ASP A 57 -4.71 -0.45 -5.42
C ASP A 57 -5.01 1.05 -5.22
N ALA A 58 -5.63 1.41 -4.10
CA ALA A 58 -5.85 2.81 -3.75
C ALA A 58 -4.51 3.54 -3.52
N GLU A 59 -3.53 2.87 -2.91
CA GLU A 59 -2.21 3.45 -2.66
C GLU A 59 -1.38 3.61 -3.94
N LEU A 60 -1.39 2.60 -4.81
CA LEU A 60 -0.76 2.67 -6.13
C LEU A 60 -1.33 3.83 -6.95
N ARG A 61 -2.67 4.01 -6.95
CA ARG A 61 -3.31 5.14 -7.63
C ARG A 61 -2.95 6.49 -7.01
N ARG A 62 -2.85 6.58 -5.68
CA ARG A 62 -2.41 7.81 -4.99
C ARG A 62 -0.99 8.21 -5.39
N ASN A 63 -0.08 7.22 -5.47
CA ASN A 63 1.30 7.43 -5.86
C ASN A 63 1.43 7.88 -7.32
N ALA A 64 0.67 7.28 -8.24
CA ALA A 64 0.62 7.71 -9.63
C ALA A 64 0.11 9.16 -9.79
N ALA A 65 -0.96 9.52 -9.06
CA ALA A 65 -1.51 10.88 -9.10
C ALA A 65 -0.57 11.94 -8.47
N ALA A 66 0.24 11.54 -7.49
CA ALA A 66 1.26 12.43 -6.91
C ALA A 66 2.40 12.71 -7.88
N GLU A 67 2.83 11.72 -8.67
CA GLU A 67 3.85 11.88 -9.72
C GLU A 67 3.38 12.86 -10.81
N GLU A 68 2.14 12.72 -11.27
CA GLU A 68 1.57 13.63 -12.28
C GLU A 68 1.54 15.09 -11.80
N ARG A 69 1.15 15.33 -10.54
CA ARG A 69 1.17 16.67 -9.94
C ARG A 69 2.58 17.25 -9.78
N SER A 70 3.56 16.42 -9.45
CA SER A 70 4.96 16.86 -9.32
C SER A 70 5.52 17.26 -10.68
N SER A 71 5.28 16.46 -11.71
CA SER A 71 5.74 16.73 -13.09
C SER A 71 5.14 18.03 -13.65
N LYS A 72 3.85 18.29 -13.36
CA LYS A 72 3.16 19.50 -13.82
C LYS A 72 3.66 20.78 -13.14
N ARG A 73 4.08 20.71 -11.87
CA ARG A 73 4.67 21.85 -11.13
C ARG A 73 6.07 22.22 -11.63
N THR A 74 6.90 21.25 -11.98
CA THR A 74 8.23 21.52 -12.55
C THR A 74 8.15 22.14 -13.94
N ALA A 75 7.15 21.77 -14.75
CA ALA A 75 6.91 22.38 -16.06
C ALA A 75 6.45 23.84 -15.96
N ALA A 76 5.60 24.17 -14.97
CA ALA A 76 5.07 25.54 -14.82
C ALA A 76 6.06 26.55 -14.21
N ALA A 77 7.12 26.08 -13.52
CA ALA A 77 8.14 26.94 -12.90
C ALA A 77 9.29 27.32 -13.86
N SER A 78 9.22 26.87 -15.12
CA SER A 78 10.27 27.09 -16.15
C SER A 78 9.78 27.97 -17.30
N SER A 79 8.70 28.74 -17.12
CA SER A 79 8.10 29.64 -18.12
C SER A 79 8.07 31.09 -17.63
#